data_AF-A0A7V4A0M8-F1
#
_entry.id   AF-A0A7V4A0M8-F1
#
_cell.length_a   1.000
_cell.length_b   1.000
_cell.length_c   1.000
_cell.angle_alpha   90.00
_cell.angle_beta   90.00
_cell.angle_gamma   90.00
#
_symmetry.space_group_name_H-M   'P 1'
#
loop_
_entity.id
_entity.type
_entity.pdbx_description
1 polymer ?
#
loop_
_entity_poly.entity_id
_entity_poly.type
_entity_poly.pdbx_seq_one_letter_code
_entity_poly.pdbx_strand_id
1 'polypeptide(L)' 'RNLAFIRENLEAMKGRKVGPWLSLDVEGMKGKFLRLPEREELALPVNEQLVVEFYSR' A
#
# COMPACT_ATOMS: atom_id res chain seq x y z
N ARG A 1 1.34 13.83 -20.81
CA ARG A 1 0.97 13.04 -19.60
C ARG A 1 1.24 11.58 -19.91
N ASN A 2 2.22 10.94 -19.28
CA ASN A 2 2.74 9.65 -19.73
C ASN A 2 1.85 8.48 -19.26
N LEU A 3 0.73 8.27 -19.96
CA LEU A 3 -0.31 7.27 -19.63
C LEU A 3 0.17 5.82 -19.82
N ALA A 4 1.18 5.60 -20.67
CA ALA A 4 1.76 4.28 -20.91
C ALA A 4 2.42 3.71 -19.66
N PHE A 5 3.23 4.51 -18.97
CA PHE A 5 3.89 4.12 -17.72
C PHE A 5 2.89 3.75 -16.61
N ILE A 6 1.77 4.49 -16.50
CA ILE A 6 0.73 4.20 -15.51
C ILE A 6 0.03 2.87 -15.83
N ARG A 7 -0.24 2.59 -17.11
CA ARG A 7 -0.83 1.32 -17.55
C ARG A 7 0.08 0.12 -17.27
N GLU A 8 1.36 0.21 -17.61
CA GLU A 8 2.32 -0.87 -17.31
C GLU A 8 2.38 -1.20 -15.82
N ASN A 9 2.40 -0.18 -14.96
CA ASN A 9 2.40 -0.38 -13.51
C ASN A 9 1.09 -1.03 -13.02
N LEU A 10 -0.06 -0.64 -13.57
CA LEU A 10 -1.35 -1.22 -13.22
C LEU A 10 -1.47 -2.69 -13.68
N GLU A 11 -0.96 -3.02 -14.87
CA GLU A 11 -0.87 -4.41 -15.34
C GLU A 11 0.06 -5.25 -14.45
N ALA A 12 1.20 -4.69 -14.04
CA ALA A 12 2.12 -5.36 -13.10
C ALA A 12 1.49 -5.62 -11.72
N MET A 13 0.44 -4.87 -11.36
CA MET A 13 -0.30 -5.05 -10.11
C MET A 13 -1.40 -6.10 -10.18
N LYS A 14 -1.82 -6.58 -11.38
CA LYS A 14 -2.94 -7.55 -11.54
C LYS A 14 -2.72 -8.92 -10.87
N GLY A 15 -1.52 -9.22 -10.39
CA GLY A 15 -1.22 -10.44 -9.62
C GLY A 15 -0.81 -10.20 -8.17
N ARG A 16 -0.64 -8.94 -7.74
CA ARG A 16 -0.29 -8.61 -6.36
C ARG A 16 -1.56 -8.32 -5.58
N LYS A 17 -1.71 -8.97 -4.42
CA LYS A 17 -2.75 -8.58 -3.46
C LYS A 17 -2.41 -7.19 -2.93
N VAL A 18 -3.27 -6.22 -3.19
CA VAL A 18 -3.26 -4.96 -2.44
C VAL A 18 -3.63 -5.26 -0.99
N GLY A 19 -3.14 -4.42 -0.06
CA GLY A 19 -3.50 -4.56 1.34
C GLY A 19 -5.02 -4.51 1.52
N PRO A 20 -5.60 -5.25 2.47
CA PRO A 20 -7.05 -5.34 2.70
C PRO A 20 -7.72 -3.99 3.05
N TRP A 21 -6.92 -3.00 3.46
CA TRP A 21 -7.34 -1.62 3.72
C TRP A 21 -7.46 -0.77 2.43
N LEU A 22 -7.13 -1.33 1.27
CA LEU A 22 -7.25 -0.71 -0.05
C LEU A 22 -8.10 -1.56 -0.99
N SER A 23 -8.79 -0.89 -1.90
CA SER A 23 -9.41 -1.50 -3.08
C SER A 23 -8.80 -0.89 -4.34
N LEU A 24 -8.43 -1.72 -5.30
CA LEU A 24 -7.89 -1.28 -6.60
C LEU A 24 -8.76 -1.83 -7.73
N ASP A 25 -9.33 -0.93 -8.52
CA ASP A 25 -9.98 -1.20 -9.79
C ASP A 25 -8.99 -0.86 -10.91
N VAL A 26 -8.41 -1.91 -11.51
CA VAL A 26 -7.37 -1.79 -12.52
C VAL A 26 -7.94 -1.32 -13.86
N GLU A 27 -9.15 -1.74 -14.22
CA GLU A 27 -9.79 -1.39 -15.49
C GLU A 27 -10.25 0.07 -15.48
N GLY A 28 -10.87 0.50 -14.37
CA GLY A 28 -11.28 1.88 -14.15
C GLY A 28 -10.14 2.82 -13.76
N MET A 29 -8.93 2.30 -13.52
CA MET A 29 -7.78 3.02 -12.96
C MET A 29 -8.12 3.81 -11.68
N LYS A 30 -8.86 3.18 -10.78
CA LYS A 30 -9.37 3.80 -9.54
C LYS A 30 -8.89 3.03 -8.32
N GLY A 31 -8.48 3.75 -7.29
CA GLY A 31 -8.23 3.19 -5.97
C GLY A 31 -9.22 3.75 -4.95
N LYS A 32 -9.54 2.97 -3.91
CA LYS A 32 -10.27 3.44 -2.74
C LYS A 32 -9.51 3.09 -1.47
N PHE A 33 -9.44 4.04 -0.57
CA PHE A 33 -9.00 3.84 0.80
C PHE A 33 -10.22 3.40 1.62
N LEU A 34 -10.18 2.18 2.16
CA LEU A 34 -11.33 1.59 2.84
C LEU A 34 -11.32 1.93 4.34
N ARG A 35 -10.15 1.78 4.97
CA ARG A 35 -9.93 2.03 6.39
C ARG A 35 -8.45 2.21 6.69
N LEU A 36 -8.12 2.59 7.92
CA LEU A 36 -6.75 2.53 8.41
C LEU A 36 -6.29 1.06 8.47
N PRO A 37 -5.03 0.77 8.06
CA PRO A 37 -4.43 -0.54 8.25
C PRO A 37 -4.25 -0.85 9.73
N GLU A 38 -4.45 -2.11 10.08
CA GLU A 38 -3.98 -2.65 11.36
C GLU A 38 -2.47 -2.91 11.30
N ARG A 39 -1.83 -3.00 12.46
CA ARG A 39 -0.36 -3.13 12.58
C ARG A 39 0.13 -4.42 11.91
N GLU A 40 -0.62 -5.50 12.05
CA GLU A 40 -0.34 -6.83 11.56
C GLU A 40 -0.43 -6.90 10.02
N GLU A 41 -1.19 -5.99 9.41
CA GLU A 41 -1.36 -5.91 7.95
C GLU A 41 -0.18 -5.21 7.27
N LEU A 42 0.67 -4.53 8.05
CA LEU A 42 1.88 -3.87 7.59
C LEU A 42 3.06 -4.82 7.81
N ALA A 43 3.43 -5.56 6.76
CA ALA A 43 4.60 -6.47 6.73
C ALA A 43 5.94 -5.70 6.69
N LEU A 44 6.15 -4.80 7.66
CA LEU A 44 7.39 -4.07 7.83
C LEU A 44 8.32 -4.87 8.76
N PRO A 45 9.56 -5.18 8.35
CA PRO A 45 10.55 -5.83 9.22
C PRO A 45 11.15 -4.81 10.21
N VAL A 46 10.30 -4.04 10.89
CA VAL A 46 10.71 -2.94 11.77
C VAL A 46 10.06 -3.14 13.13
N ASN A 47 10.86 -3.03 14.18
CA ASN A 47 10.36 -2.96 15.54
C ASN A 47 10.03 -1.51 15.89
N GLU A 48 8.73 -1.17 15.87
CA GLU A 48 8.22 0.17 16.16
C GLU A 48 8.57 0.67 17.57
N GLN A 49 8.73 -0.26 18.52
CA GLN A 49 9.15 0.08 19.89
C GLN A 49 10.50 0.81 19.92
N LEU A 50 11.44 0.42 19.06
CA LEU A 50 12.75 1.09 18.95
C LEU A 50 12.62 2.52 18.43
N VAL A 51 11.61 2.78 17.59
CA VAL A 51 11.33 4.12 17.06
C VAL A 51 10.77 5.01 18.17
N VAL A 52 9.82 4.50 18.95
CA VAL A 52 9.24 5.22 20.11
C VAL A 52 10.32 5.55 21.14
N GLU A 53 11.17 4.57 21.48
CA GLU A 53 12.28 4.75 22.41
C GLU A 53 13.29 5.80 21.94
N PHE A 54 13.61 5.82 20.65
CA PHE A 54 14.53 6.80 20.06
C PHE A 54 14.02 8.24 20.22
N TYR A 55 12.74 8.49 19.95
CA TYR A 55 12.14 9.83 20.01
C TYR A 55 11.64 10.25 21.40
N SER A 56 11.64 9.35 22.38
CA SER A 56 11.27 9.68 23.77
C SER A 56 12.44 10.21 24.61
N ARG A 57 13.61 10.41 23.97
CA ARG A 57 14.80 11.06 24.57
C ARG A 57 14.78 12.55 24.30
#